data_AF-A0A0H2XSP2-F1
#
_entry.id   AF-A0A0H2XSP2-F1
#
_cell.length_a   1.000
_cell.length_b   1.000
_cell.length_c   1.000
_cell.angle_alpha   90.00
_cell.angle_beta   90.00
_cell.angle_gamma   90.00
#
_symmetry.space_group_name_H-M   'P 1'
#
loop_
_entity.id
_entity.type
_entity.pdbx_description
1 polymer ?
#
loop_
_entity_poly.entity_id
_entity_poly.type
_entity_poly.pdbx_seq_one_letter_code
_entity_poly.pdbx_strand_id
1 'polypeptide(L)'
;MFASASLACAGMIGALLLPYPAAVLTGFTLMGLGLANMMPVLFAAAARVKGIHAAEGLAHVAGLAYFGLLFGPVAIGAVAQASNLTIGLSVVALCAALVALVAPKVLAHLKI
;
A
#
# COMPACT_ATOMS: atom_id res chain seq x y z
N MET A 1 -6.27 3.84 9.82
CA MET A 1 -5.42 2.95 8.98
C MET A 1 -6.18 1.75 8.42
N PHE A 2 -6.86 0.93 9.26
CA PHE A 2 -7.65 -0.22 8.79
C PHE A 2 -8.75 0.15 7.76
N ALA A 3 -9.53 1.21 8.02
CA ALA A 3 -10.54 1.70 7.08
C ALA A 3 -9.94 2.15 5.73
N SER A 4 -8.81 2.84 5.76
CA SER A 4 -8.11 3.27 4.53
C SER A 4 -7.51 2.09 3.76
N ALA A 5 -7.03 1.07 4.47
CA ALA A 5 -6.46 -0.12 3.87
C ALA A 5 -7.50 -1.05 3.27
N SER A 6 -8.63 -1.23 3.96
CA SER A 6 -9.78 -1.95 3.42
C SER A 6 -10.36 -1.22 2.22
N LEU A 7 -10.44 0.11 2.23
CA LEU A 7 -10.84 0.90 1.06
C LEU A 7 -9.90 0.70 -0.12
N ALA A 8 -8.58 0.72 0.11
CA ALA A 8 -7.61 0.52 -0.95
C ALA A 8 -7.67 -0.90 -1.55
N CYS A 9 -7.81 -1.91 -0.69
CA CYS A 9 -7.95 -3.29 -1.07
C CYS A 9 -9.25 -3.52 -1.88
N ALA A 10 -10.38 -3.02 -1.37
CA ALA A 10 -11.68 -3.13 -2.04
C ALA A 10 -11.67 -2.42 -3.41
N GLY A 11 -11.07 -1.23 -3.50
CA GLY A 11 -10.90 -0.50 -4.76
C GLY A 11 -10.09 -1.30 -5.79
N MET A 12 -8.96 -1.88 -5.37
CA MET A 12 -8.11 -2.67 -6.26
C MET A 12 -8.76 -3.99 -6.69
N ILE A 13 -9.45 -4.68 -5.78
CA ILE A 13 -10.22 -5.89 -6.11
C ILE A 13 -11.36 -5.57 -7.08
N GLY A 14 -12.07 -4.46 -6.85
CA GLY A 14 -13.12 -3.98 -7.75
C GLY A 14 -12.60 -3.67 -9.16
N ALA A 15 -11.40 -3.08 -9.25
CA ALA A 15 -10.74 -2.82 -10.54
C ALA A 15 -10.34 -4.11 -11.27
N LEU A 16 -10.04 -5.20 -10.56
CA LEU A 16 -9.62 -6.47 -11.17
C LEU A 16 -10.79 -7.36 -11.59
N LEU A 17 -11.93 -7.29 -10.89
CA LEU A 17 -13.10 -8.14 -11.14
C LEU A 17 -14.03 -7.61 -12.23
N LEU A 18 -14.07 -6.30 -12.45
CA LEU A 18 -15.02 -5.66 -13.36
C LEU A 18 -14.35 -5.36 -14.72
N PRO A 19 -14.87 -5.89 -15.84
CA PRO A 19 -14.29 -5.66 -17.18
C PRO A 19 -14.60 -4.27 -17.76
N TYR A 20 -15.17 -3.35 -16.95
CA TYR A 20 -15.59 -2.03 -17.40
C TYR A 20 -14.50 -0.98 -17.14
N PRO A 21 -14.10 -0.15 -18.13
CA PRO A 21 -13.09 0.89 -17.96
C PRO A 21 -13.42 1.87 -16.81
N ALA A 22 -14.70 2.24 -16.68
CA ALA A 22 -15.16 3.10 -15.60
C ALA A 22 -14.94 2.47 -14.22
N ALA A 23 -15.17 1.16 -14.09
CA ALA A 23 -14.93 0.45 -12.83
C ALA A 23 -13.44 0.42 -12.47
N VAL A 24 -12.56 0.18 -13.45
CA VAL A 24 -11.10 0.22 -13.25
C VAL A 24 -10.65 1.59 -12.75
N LEU A 25 -11.11 2.67 -13.39
CA LEU A 25 -10.78 4.04 -12.98
C LEU A 25 -11.26 4.32 -11.55
N THR A 26 -12.52 3.98 -11.23
CA THR A 26 -13.05 4.18 -9.88
C THR A 26 -12.29 3.36 -8.84
N GLY A 27 -11.93 2.11 -9.15
CA GLY A 27 -11.16 1.25 -8.26
C GLY A 27 -9.75 1.80 -7.99
N PHE A 28 -9.07 2.30 -9.02
CA PHE A 28 -7.79 2.99 -8.84
C PHE A 28 -7.91 4.30 -8.05
N THR A 29 -8.98 5.08 -8.26
CA THR A 29 -9.24 6.28 -7.44
C THR A 29 -9.43 5.92 -5.98
N LEU A 30 -10.24 4.91 -5.67
CA LEU A 30 -10.45 4.42 -4.31
C LEU A 30 -9.16 3.88 -3.68
N MET A 31 -8.35 3.16 -4.47
CA MET A 31 -7.01 2.73 -4.07
C MET A 31 -6.12 3.92 -3.71
N GLY A 32 -6.04 4.92 -4.59
CA GLY A 32 -5.27 6.14 -4.36
C GLY A 32 -5.70 6.89 -3.10
N LEU A 33 -7.01 7.04 -2.89
CA LEU A 33 -7.56 7.67 -1.68
C LEU A 33 -7.19 6.91 -0.40
N GLY A 34 -7.26 5.58 -0.42
CA GLY A 34 -6.86 4.76 0.72
C GLY A 34 -5.37 4.89 1.03
N LEU A 35 -4.51 4.87 0.00
CA LEU A 35 -3.06 5.01 0.15
C LEU A 35 -2.65 6.42 0.61
N ALA A 36 -3.33 7.47 0.16
CA ALA A 36 -3.03 8.86 0.51
C ALA A 36 -3.09 9.10 2.04
N ASN A 37 -3.99 8.42 2.74
CA ASN A 37 -4.09 8.53 4.20
C ASN A 37 -3.08 7.63 4.94
N MET A 38 -2.53 6.59 4.30
CA MET A 38 -1.55 5.69 4.94
C MET A 38 -0.19 6.36 5.11
N MET A 39 0.26 7.09 4.10
CA MET A 39 1.57 7.73 4.08
C MET A 39 1.80 8.66 5.30
N PRO A 40 0.94 9.65 5.60
CA PRO A 40 1.13 10.51 6.77
C PRO A 40 1.06 9.75 8.09
N VAL A 41 0.21 8.72 8.19
CA VAL A 41 0.11 7.87 9.41
C VAL A 41 1.41 7.09 9.64
N LEU A 42 2.00 6.53 8.58
CA LEU A 42 3.28 5.80 8.66
C LEU A 42 4.43 6.72 9.07
N PHE A 43 4.53 7.92 8.48
CA PHE A 43 5.56 8.90 8.86
C PHE A 43 5.36 9.41 10.30
N ALA A 44 4.12 9.68 10.70
CA ALA A 44 3.81 10.07 12.08
C ALA A 44 4.16 8.96 13.09
N ALA A 45 3.92 7.69 12.72
CA ALA A 45 4.29 6.55 13.55
C ALA A 45 5.80 6.39 13.68
N ALA A 46 6.53 6.53 12.57
CA ALA A 46 7.99 6.47 12.55
C ALA A 46 8.66 7.57 13.38
N ALA A 47 8.08 8.76 13.40
CA ALA A 47 8.56 9.88 14.21
C ALA A 47 8.32 9.69 15.73
N ARG A 48 7.44 8.75 16.13
CA ARG A 48 7.05 8.49 17.53
C ARG A 48 7.69 7.23 18.12
N VAL A 49 8.57 6.56 17.39
CA VAL A 49 9.25 5.35 17.89
C VAL A 49 10.18 5.71 19.05
N LYS A 50 9.93 5.12 20.22
CA LYS A 50 10.69 5.41 21.44
C LYS A 50 12.14 4.92 21.30
N GLY A 51 13.09 5.81 21.55
CA GLY A 51 14.53 5.49 21.52
C GLY A 51 15.22 5.71 20.17
N ILE A 52 14.50 6.18 19.14
CA ILE A 52 15.06 6.54 17.84
C ILE A 52 14.80 8.03 17.60
N HIS A 53 15.78 8.75 17.02
CA HIS A 53 15.60 10.14 16.67
C HIS A 53 14.59 10.26 15.51
N ALA A 54 13.66 11.23 15.57
CA ALA A 54 12.59 11.34 14.57
C ALA A 54 13.12 11.40 13.12
N ALA A 55 14.21 12.13 12.88
CA ALA A 55 14.86 12.21 11.57
C ALA A 55 15.35 10.83 11.06
N GLU A 56 15.89 9.99 11.93
CA GLU A 56 16.38 8.65 11.58
C GLU A 56 15.22 7.69 11.26
N GLY A 57 14.13 7.76 12.05
CA GLY A 57 12.92 6.98 11.78
C GLY A 57 12.26 7.36 10.45
N LEU A 58 12.15 8.66 10.18
CA LEU A 58 11.63 9.17 8.90
C LEU A 58 12.54 8.75 7.72
N ALA A 59 13.86 8.80 7.89
CA ALA A 59 14.82 8.39 6.86
C ALA A 59 14.68 6.90 6.50
N HIS A 60 14.49 6.02 7.50
CA HIS A 60 14.25 4.59 7.26
C HIS A 60 12.95 4.35 6.48
N VAL A 61 11.85 5.01 6.87
CA VAL A 61 10.58 4.88 6.15
C VAL A 61 10.67 5.42 4.73
N ALA A 62 11.33 6.57 4.53
CA ALA A 62 11.56 7.12 3.20
C ALA A 62 12.43 6.19 2.33
N GLY A 63 13.48 5.60 2.89
CA GLY A 63 14.33 4.63 2.19
C GLY A 63 13.54 3.40 1.74
N LEU A 64 12.69 2.85 2.61
CA LEU A 64 11.78 1.74 2.26
C LEU A 64 10.75 2.14 1.20
N ALA A 65 10.23 3.37 1.25
CA ALA A 65 9.31 3.89 0.23
C ALA A 65 9.98 3.99 -1.15
N TYR A 66 11.22 4.50 -1.20
CA TYR A 66 12.01 4.53 -2.44
C TYR A 66 12.31 3.12 -2.97
N PHE A 67 12.67 2.20 -2.09
CA PHE A 67 12.87 0.81 -2.47
C PHE A 67 11.59 0.21 -3.08
N GLY A 68 10.45 0.40 -2.44
CA GLY A 68 9.15 -0.06 -2.94
C GLY A 68 8.76 0.58 -4.28
N LEU A 69 9.06 1.88 -4.46
CA LEU A 69 8.82 2.59 -5.72
C LEU A 69 9.62 2.02 -6.89
N LEU A 70 10.86 1.60 -6.64
CA LEU A 70 11.73 1.00 -7.67
C LEU A 70 11.41 -0.49 -7.89
N PHE A 71 11.21 -1.24 -6.81
CA PHE A 71 10.97 -2.68 -6.87
C PHE A 71 9.57 -3.02 -7.39
N GLY A 72 8.56 -2.21 -7.05
CA GLY A 72 7.16 -2.45 -7.41
C GLY A 72 6.93 -2.67 -8.90
N PRO A 73 7.30 -1.71 -9.79
CA PRO A 73 7.13 -1.86 -11.24
C PRO A 73 7.88 -3.06 -11.83
N VAL A 74 9.08 -3.37 -11.31
CA VAL A 74 9.88 -4.51 -11.79
C VAL A 74 9.19 -5.83 -11.42
N ALA A 75 8.74 -5.98 -10.17
CA ALA A 75 8.03 -7.16 -9.72
C ALA A 75 6.69 -7.34 -10.47
N ILE A 76 5.91 -6.27 -10.61
CA ILE A 76 4.63 -6.28 -11.34
C ILE A 76 4.86 -6.63 -12.81
N GLY A 77 5.85 -6.01 -13.45
CA GLY A 77 6.20 -6.22 -14.85
C GLY A 77 6.67 -7.66 -15.11
N ALA A 78 7.53 -8.21 -14.25
CA ALA A 78 7.99 -9.59 -14.37
C ALA A 78 6.83 -10.59 -14.28
N VAL A 79 5.90 -10.40 -13.34
CA VAL A 79 4.70 -11.24 -13.20
C VAL A 79 3.76 -11.07 -14.39
N ALA A 80 3.54 -9.84 -14.85
CA ALA A 80 2.69 -9.55 -16.01
C ALA A 80 3.25 -10.15 -17.30
N GLN A 81 4.57 -10.22 -17.45
CA GLN A 81 5.24 -10.75 -18.63
C GLN A 81 5.23 -12.28 -18.68
N ALA A 82 5.27 -12.95 -17.52
CA ALA A 82 5.15 -14.40 -17.42
C ALA A 82 3.69 -14.90 -17.47
N SER A 83 2.74 -14.04 -17.10
CA SER A 83 1.32 -14.36 -17.06
C SER A 83 0.54 -13.28 -17.81
N ASN A 84 -0.27 -12.48 -17.11
CA ASN A 84 -1.14 -11.46 -17.70
C ASN A 84 -1.12 -10.19 -16.84
N LEU A 85 -1.51 -9.05 -17.42
CA LEU A 85 -1.59 -7.76 -16.69
C LEU A 85 -2.46 -7.83 -15.43
N THR A 86 -3.59 -8.52 -15.47
CA THR A 86 -4.49 -8.69 -14.31
C THR A 86 -3.79 -9.40 -13.15
N ILE A 87 -2.99 -10.42 -13.45
CA ILE A 87 -2.23 -11.17 -12.43
C ILE A 87 -1.07 -10.31 -11.92
N GLY A 88 -0.39 -9.56 -12.79
CA GLY A 88 0.62 -8.58 -12.37
C GLY A 88 0.06 -7.52 -11.42
N LEU A 89 -1.10 -6.95 -11.74
CA LEU A 89 -1.78 -5.97 -10.89
C LEU A 89 -2.37 -6.57 -9.59
N SER A 90 -2.67 -7.87 -9.57
CA SER A 90 -3.09 -8.56 -8.34
C SER A 90 -2.02 -8.54 -7.25
N VAL A 91 -0.74 -8.41 -7.60
CA VAL A 91 0.36 -8.21 -6.64
C VAL A 91 0.14 -6.94 -5.82
N VAL A 92 -0.36 -5.86 -6.44
CA VAL A 92 -0.68 -4.61 -5.74
C VAL A 92 -1.84 -4.81 -4.77
N ALA A 93 -2.88 -5.54 -5.19
CA ALA A 93 -4.00 -5.88 -4.33
C ALA A 93 -3.56 -6.72 -3.12
N LEU A 94 -2.67 -7.69 -3.33
CA LEU A 94 -2.08 -8.50 -2.27
C LEU A 94 -1.28 -7.65 -1.28
N CYS A 95 -0.42 -6.75 -1.78
CA CYS A 95 0.30 -5.82 -0.92
C CYS A 95 -0.65 -4.92 -0.10
N ALA A 96 -1.71 -4.39 -0.71
CA ALA A 96 -2.70 -3.58 -0.01
C ALA A 96 -3.45 -4.38 1.06
N ALA A 97 -3.79 -5.65 0.78
CA ALA A 97 -4.40 -6.56 1.74
C ALA A 97 -3.46 -6.88 2.92
N LEU A 98 -2.18 -7.14 2.66
CA LEU A 98 -1.17 -7.35 3.70
C LEU A 98 -1.05 -6.13 4.60
N VAL A 99 -1.00 -4.92 4.03
CA VAL A 99 -0.98 -3.68 4.81
C VAL A 99 -2.25 -3.54 5.65
N ALA A 100 -3.42 -3.90 5.11
CA ALA A 100 -4.68 -3.89 5.86
C ALA A 100 -4.68 -4.80 7.08
N LEU A 101 -4.00 -5.95 7.01
CA LEU A 101 -3.93 -6.93 8.10
C LEU A 101 -2.82 -6.62 9.12
N VAL A 102 -1.65 -6.19 8.64
CA VAL A 102 -0.44 -6.05 9.47
C VAL A 102 -0.37 -4.67 10.11
N ALA A 103 -0.65 -3.60 9.35
CA ALA A 103 -0.44 -2.25 9.84
C ALA A 103 -1.28 -1.87 11.09
N PRO A 104 -2.55 -2.30 11.25
CA PRO A 104 -3.30 -2.03 12.48
C PRO A 104 -2.69 -2.75 13.69
N LYS A 105 -2.18 -3.98 13.50
CA LYS A 105 -1.55 -4.76 14.57
C LYS A 105 -0.23 -4.13 15.02
N VAL A 106 0.58 -3.67 14.08
CA VAL A 106 1.85 -2.99 14.36
C VAL A 106 1.61 -1.65 15.05
N LEU A 107 0.64 -0.86 14.58
CA LEU A 107 0.31 0.43 15.19
C LEU A 107 -0.22 0.27 16.63
N ALA A 108 -1.08 -0.74 16.86
CA ALA A 108 -1.55 -1.08 18.20
C ALA A 108 -0.41 -1.52 19.14
N HIS A 109 0.57 -2.27 18.63
CA HIS A 109 1.73 -2.70 19.41
C HIS A 109 2.67 -1.54 19.76
N LEU A 110 2.66 -0.47 18.94
CA LEU A 110 3.40 0.76 19.19
C LEU A 110 2.67 1.74 20.14
N LYS A 111 1.45 1.41 20.62
CA LYS A 111 0.59 2.29 21.44
C LYS A 111 0.39 3.68 20.82
N ILE A 112 0.17 3.74 19.51
CA ILE A 112 -0.17 4.96 18.75
C ILE A 112 -1.63 4.87 18.33
#